data_AF-A0A8S2PIW1-F1
#
_entry.id   AF-A0A8S2PIW1-F1
#
_cell.length_a   1.000
_cell.length_b   1.000
_cell.length_c   1.000
_cell.angle_alpha   90.00
_cell.angle_beta   90.00
_cell.angle_gamma   90.00
#
_symmetry.space_group_name_H-M   'P 1'
#
loop_
_entity.id
_entity.type
_entity.pdbx_description
1 polymer ?
#
loop_
_entity_poly.entity_id
_entity_poly.type
_entity_poly.pdbx_seq_one_letter_code
_entity_poly.pdbx_strand_id
1 'polypeptide(L)'
;AHILPPYIRCSKTAGDLISFSMPSVTFDGAISGIEFDLPLPQLLATSADNILISSQIIRNQTLNTTHSECITHSITRTSTFLYSFKESLNFLSGISFRAAIPLVSTAGGSMIDMKSEVGGESQQQWTQTRQETYSISKTITVPPNECIEVKSFVKWIENISVAFKAKIKISGRCHRLRVNNGQVVENQPMDRDMIQQYLQMNSFQGRILSHTEDDSITAELTGVFRGSYGLGTDTLLSNI
;
A
#
# COMPACT_ATOMS: atom_id res chain seq x y z
N ALA A 1 31.08 -27.20 -17.13
CA ALA A 1 30.75 -27.80 -15.81
C ALA A 1 29.23 -27.81 -15.68
N HIS A 2 28.61 -28.98 -15.65
CA HIS A 2 27.16 -29.09 -15.55
C HIS A 2 26.73 -28.83 -14.10
N ILE A 3 25.78 -27.91 -13.90
CA ILE A 3 25.17 -27.61 -12.60
C ILE A 3 23.79 -28.24 -12.63
N LEU A 4 23.50 -29.11 -11.66
CA LEU A 4 22.21 -29.77 -11.55
C LEU A 4 21.19 -28.89 -10.80
N PRO A 5 19.87 -29.09 -11.02
CA PRO A 5 18.84 -28.52 -10.15
C PRO A 5 19.06 -28.98 -8.68
N PRO A 6 18.57 -28.24 -7.68
CA PRO A 6 18.72 -28.60 -6.28
C PRO A 6 17.99 -29.91 -6.02
N TYR A 7 18.78 -30.96 -5.80
CA TYR A 7 18.27 -32.26 -5.43
C TYR A 7 17.94 -32.27 -3.94
N ILE A 8 16.79 -32.86 -3.64
CA ILE A 8 16.38 -33.31 -2.32
C ILE A 8 17.41 -34.34 -1.84
N ARG A 9 18.08 -34.10 -0.70
CA ARG A 9 18.92 -35.14 -0.07
C ARG A 9 18.00 -36.24 0.48
N CYS A 10 18.06 -37.42 -0.12
CA CYS A 10 17.56 -38.65 0.50
C CYS A 10 18.73 -39.33 1.23
N SER A 11 18.79 -39.26 2.56
CA SER A 11 19.60 -40.20 3.34
C SER A 11 18.77 -41.46 3.59
N LYS A 12 19.20 -42.58 3.01
CA LYS A 12 18.55 -43.88 3.23
C LYS A 12 19.40 -44.68 4.21
N THR A 13 19.05 -44.67 5.47
CA THR A 13 19.46 -45.71 6.44
C THR A 13 18.29 -46.65 6.64
N ALA A 14 18.56 -47.96 6.56
CA ALA A 14 17.54 -49.00 6.62
C ALA A 14 16.75 -48.90 7.94
N GLY A 15 15.50 -48.42 7.86
CA GLY A 15 14.58 -48.37 8.99
C GLY A 15 13.85 -47.04 9.21
N ASP A 16 14.35 -45.90 8.72
CA ASP A 16 13.85 -44.59 9.14
C ASP A 16 13.14 -43.78 8.04
N LEU A 17 12.14 -43.01 8.46
CA LEU A 17 11.43 -42.00 7.68
C LEU A 17 12.42 -41.17 6.85
N ILE A 18 12.18 -41.11 5.53
CA ILE A 18 12.94 -40.25 4.62
C ILE A 18 12.67 -38.80 5.03
N SER A 19 13.64 -38.17 5.68
CA SER A 19 13.59 -36.73 5.96
C SER A 19 14.11 -35.97 4.74
N PHE A 20 13.23 -35.15 4.16
CA PHE A 20 13.58 -34.29 3.04
C PHE A 20 14.11 -32.96 3.58
N SER A 21 15.43 -32.79 3.61
CA SER A 21 16.02 -31.46 3.80
C SER A 21 16.11 -30.78 2.44
N MET A 22 15.23 -29.80 2.20
CA MET A 22 15.45 -28.88 1.09
C MET A 22 16.70 -28.04 1.39
N PRO A 23 17.62 -27.85 0.42
CA PRO A 23 18.62 -26.79 0.55
C PRO A 23 17.90 -25.47 0.82
N SER A 24 18.49 -24.56 1.61
CA SER A 24 17.83 -23.27 1.89
C SER A 24 17.41 -22.60 0.57
N VAL A 25 16.11 -22.35 0.46
CA VAL A 25 15.49 -21.68 -0.69
C VAL A 25 14.99 -20.34 -0.19
N THR A 26 15.35 -19.30 -0.92
CA THR A 26 14.97 -17.93 -0.60
C THR A 26 14.24 -17.35 -1.80
N PHE A 27 13.04 -16.81 -1.60
CA PHE A 27 12.28 -16.14 -2.65
C PHE A 27 12.17 -14.64 -2.38
N ASP A 28 12.51 -13.84 -3.38
CA ASP A 28 12.32 -12.41 -3.38
C ASP A 28 11.07 -12.06 -4.19
N GLY A 29 10.29 -11.10 -3.67
CA GLY A 29 9.06 -10.62 -4.31
C GLY A 29 9.06 -9.10 -4.47
N ALA A 30 8.78 -8.62 -5.68
CA ALA A 30 8.59 -7.20 -5.97
C ALA A 30 7.18 -6.93 -6.48
N ILE A 31 6.38 -6.15 -5.73
CA ILE A 31 5.00 -5.81 -6.10
C ILE A 31 4.99 -4.47 -6.86
N SER A 32 4.20 -4.41 -7.92
CA SER A 32 4.06 -3.24 -8.79
C SER A 32 2.66 -3.21 -9.45
N GLY A 33 2.34 -2.12 -10.14
CA GLY A 33 1.13 -2.01 -10.96
C GLY A 33 -0.15 -2.18 -10.15
N ILE A 34 -0.24 -1.53 -8.99
CA ILE A 34 -1.46 -1.54 -8.17
C ILE A 34 -2.53 -0.72 -8.89
N GLU A 35 -3.64 -1.37 -9.23
CA GLU A 35 -4.79 -0.81 -9.92
C GLU A 35 -6.02 -0.98 -9.05
N PHE A 36 -6.66 0.15 -8.70
CA PHE A 36 -7.86 0.14 -7.87
C PHE A 36 -9.12 -0.04 -8.70
N ASP A 37 -10.01 -0.88 -8.20
CA ASP A 37 -11.40 -0.96 -8.67
C ASP A 37 -12.20 0.14 -7.96
N LEU A 38 -12.01 1.38 -8.42
CA LEU A 38 -12.69 2.54 -7.85
C LEU A 38 -14.16 2.55 -8.33
N PRO A 39 -15.14 2.68 -7.43
CA PRO A 39 -16.48 3.04 -7.86
C PRO A 39 -16.46 4.40 -8.57
N LEU A 40 -17.48 4.67 -9.39
CA LEU A 40 -17.61 5.94 -10.12
C LEU A 40 -17.32 7.15 -9.18
N PRO A 41 -16.59 8.20 -9.63
CA PRO A 41 -16.18 9.33 -8.80
C PRO A 41 -17.29 9.97 -7.95
N GLN A 42 -18.53 9.86 -8.40
CA GLN A 42 -19.73 10.36 -7.74
C GLN A 42 -20.07 9.63 -6.42
N LEU A 43 -19.78 8.33 -6.29
CA LEU A 43 -20.01 7.56 -5.06
C LEU A 43 -19.00 7.86 -3.95
N LEU A 44 -17.84 8.43 -4.32
CA LEU A 44 -16.70 8.65 -3.43
C LEU A 44 -16.66 10.08 -2.90
N ALA A 45 -17.28 11.04 -3.61
CA ALA A 45 -17.56 12.37 -3.08
C ALA A 45 -18.61 12.35 -1.95
N THR A 46 -19.48 11.34 -1.93
CA THR A 46 -20.50 11.14 -0.87
C THR A 46 -19.98 10.38 0.35
N SER A 47 -18.80 9.77 0.30
CA SER A 47 -18.24 9.00 1.43
C SER A 47 -17.33 9.83 2.35
N ALA A 48 -17.11 11.11 2.02
CA ALA A 48 -16.30 12.01 2.83
C ALA A 48 -17.19 12.88 3.70
N ASP A 49 -16.93 12.87 5.00
CA ASP A 49 -17.58 13.76 5.96
C ASP A 49 -16.84 15.10 6.02
N ASN A 50 -17.60 16.19 6.12
CA ASN A 50 -17.05 17.49 6.44
C ASN A 50 -16.86 17.61 7.95
N ILE A 51 -15.63 17.41 8.42
CA ILE A 51 -15.32 17.56 9.83
C ILE A 51 -15.01 19.02 10.13
N LEU A 52 -15.83 19.63 10.99
CA LEU A 52 -15.65 21.01 11.43
C LEU A 52 -14.31 21.15 12.17
N ILE A 53 -13.48 22.06 11.68
CA ILE A 53 -12.23 22.49 12.32
C ILE A 53 -12.53 23.63 13.30
N SER A 54 -13.25 24.64 12.83
CA SER A 54 -13.55 25.86 13.57
C SER A 54 -14.78 26.57 12.99
N SER A 55 -15.48 27.33 13.83
CA SER A 55 -16.48 28.32 13.42
C SER A 55 -16.13 29.66 14.06
N GLN A 56 -16.07 30.73 13.25
CA GLN A 56 -15.78 32.08 13.70
C GLN A 56 -16.79 33.07 13.11
N ILE A 57 -17.26 34.02 13.92
CA ILE A 57 -18.12 35.12 13.45
C ILE A 57 -17.26 36.37 13.32
N ILE A 58 -17.26 36.99 12.13
CA ILE A 58 -16.61 38.26 11.86
C ILE A 58 -17.70 39.31 11.69
N ARG A 59 -17.62 40.38 12.49
CA ARG A 59 -18.62 41.46 12.52
C ARG A 59 -18.01 42.75 12.05
N ASN A 60 -18.65 43.42 11.10
CA ASN A 60 -18.29 44.76 10.71
C ASN A 60 -19.38 45.75 11.15
N GLN A 61 -19.14 46.42 12.27
CA GLN A 61 -20.06 47.43 12.83
C GLN A 61 -19.81 48.85 12.29
N THR A 62 -18.95 48.99 11.28
CA THR A 62 -18.69 50.30 10.68
C THR A 62 -19.80 50.66 9.70
N LEU A 63 -20.05 51.96 9.54
CA LEU A 63 -21.15 52.47 8.73
C LEU A 63 -20.87 52.45 7.21
N ASN A 64 -19.60 52.53 6.81
CA ASN A 64 -19.22 52.76 5.42
C ASN A 64 -17.85 52.19 5.02
N THR A 65 -17.15 51.48 5.90
CA THR A 65 -15.85 50.89 5.59
C THR A 65 -15.95 49.37 5.56
N THR A 66 -15.28 48.75 4.60
CA THR A 66 -15.18 47.30 4.55
C THR A 66 -14.13 46.83 5.55
N HIS A 67 -14.44 45.79 6.33
CA HIS A 67 -13.49 45.16 7.23
C HIS A 67 -12.86 43.94 6.53
N SER A 68 -11.57 43.70 6.73
CA SER A 68 -10.91 42.47 6.24
C SER A 68 -10.12 41.84 7.36
N GLU A 69 -10.35 40.55 7.59
CA GLU A 69 -9.70 39.77 8.63
C GLU A 69 -9.08 38.52 8.01
N CYS A 70 -7.83 38.22 8.37
CA CYS A 70 -7.19 36.96 7.98
C CYS A 70 -7.49 35.90 9.04
N ILE A 71 -8.22 34.86 8.66
CA ILE A 71 -8.46 33.71 9.54
C ILE A 71 -7.40 32.64 9.30
N THR A 72 -6.98 31.97 10.36
CA THR A 72 -6.11 30.80 10.29
C THR A 72 -6.66 29.70 11.19
N HIS A 73 -7.04 28.58 10.60
CA HIS A 73 -7.57 27.41 11.30
C HIS A 73 -6.74 26.19 10.95
N SER A 74 -6.50 25.31 11.92
CA SER A 74 -5.81 24.04 11.65
C SER A 74 -6.31 22.91 12.55
N ILE A 75 -6.22 21.70 12.03
CA ILE A 75 -6.41 20.46 12.80
C ILE A 75 -5.33 19.45 12.41
N THR A 76 -4.82 18.72 13.39
CA THR A 76 -3.92 17.58 13.14
C THR A 76 -4.71 16.29 13.25
N ARG A 77 -4.62 15.43 12.24
CA ARG A 77 -5.24 14.09 12.24
C ARG A 77 -4.26 13.04 11.77
N THR A 78 -4.51 11.80 12.19
CA THR A 78 -3.71 10.65 11.77
C THR A 78 -4.45 9.90 10.68
N SER A 79 -3.87 9.91 9.48
CA SER A 79 -4.30 9.10 8.35
C SER A 79 -3.78 7.67 8.51
N THR A 80 -4.59 6.69 8.12
CA THR A 80 -4.27 5.26 8.18
C THR A 80 -4.46 4.61 6.81
N PHE A 81 -3.52 3.74 6.44
CA PHE A 81 -3.47 3.07 5.15
C PHE A 81 -3.12 1.60 5.36
N LEU A 82 -4.02 0.72 4.96
CA LEU A 82 -3.88 -0.73 5.09
C LEU A 82 -4.00 -1.37 3.71
N TYR A 83 -3.00 -2.12 3.30
CA TYR A 83 -3.04 -2.95 2.09
C TYR A 83 -3.07 -4.40 2.51
N SER A 84 -4.09 -5.14 2.08
CA SER A 84 -4.22 -6.57 2.33
C SER A 84 -4.26 -7.34 1.02
N PHE A 85 -3.52 -8.44 0.92
CA PHE A 85 -3.54 -9.34 -0.24
C PHE A 85 -4.31 -10.61 0.11
N LYS A 86 -5.05 -11.16 -0.85
CA LYS A 86 -5.79 -12.42 -0.66
C LYS A 86 -4.87 -13.63 -0.77
N GLU A 87 -3.88 -13.54 -1.63
CA GLU A 87 -2.92 -14.62 -1.86
C GLU A 87 -1.91 -14.69 -0.72
N SER A 88 -1.50 -15.92 -0.35
CA SER A 88 -0.44 -16.11 0.63
C SER A 88 0.91 -15.72 0.05
N LEU A 89 1.62 -14.84 0.76
CA LEU A 89 2.95 -14.33 0.40
C LEU A 89 4.01 -14.69 1.46
N ASN A 90 3.68 -15.62 2.37
CA ASN A 90 4.50 -16.03 3.52
C ASN A 90 5.82 -16.74 3.15
N PHE A 91 5.98 -17.20 1.91
CA PHE A 91 7.19 -17.85 1.43
C PHE A 91 8.26 -16.85 0.94
N LEU A 92 7.93 -15.56 0.87
CA LEU A 92 8.83 -14.51 0.42
C LEU A 92 9.66 -14.00 1.61
N SER A 93 10.97 -13.86 1.41
CA SER A 93 11.92 -13.41 2.43
C SER A 93 11.88 -11.90 2.69
N GLY A 94 10.95 -11.17 2.07
CA GLY A 94 10.74 -9.74 2.27
C GLY A 94 10.00 -9.13 1.09
N ILE A 95 9.07 -8.23 1.38
CA ILE A 95 8.28 -7.52 0.36
C ILE A 95 8.33 -6.03 0.65
N SER A 96 8.68 -5.26 -0.38
CA SER A 96 8.54 -3.81 -0.37
C SER A 96 7.85 -3.37 -1.66
N PHE A 97 6.96 -2.40 -1.55
CA PHE A 97 6.24 -1.85 -2.69
C PHE A 97 5.79 -0.43 -2.44
N ARG A 98 5.64 0.33 -3.53
CA ARG A 98 5.09 1.67 -3.52
C ARG A 98 3.65 1.61 -4.03
N ALA A 99 2.71 2.13 -3.26
CA ALA A 99 1.28 2.11 -3.57
C ALA A 99 0.70 3.52 -3.63
N ALA A 100 -0.18 3.77 -4.60
CA ALA A 100 -0.94 5.01 -4.68
C ALA A 100 -2.09 4.98 -3.67
N ILE A 101 -2.39 6.09 -3.01
CA ILE A 101 -3.60 6.19 -2.18
C ILE A 101 -4.78 6.47 -3.11
N PRO A 102 -5.87 5.69 -3.07
CA PRO A 102 -7.04 5.99 -3.88
C PRO A 102 -7.61 7.37 -3.49
N LEU A 103 -8.16 8.10 -4.45
CA LEU A 103 -8.96 9.32 -4.22
C LEU A 103 -8.22 10.54 -3.67
N VAL A 104 -6.89 10.54 -3.60
CA VAL A 104 -6.16 11.76 -3.26
C VAL A 104 -6.11 12.68 -4.48
N SER A 105 -6.72 13.86 -4.34
CA SER A 105 -7.00 14.82 -5.43
C SER A 105 -5.83 15.70 -5.85
N THR A 106 -4.65 15.59 -5.22
CA THR A 106 -3.52 16.43 -5.61
C THR A 106 -2.89 15.92 -6.91
N ALA A 107 -2.83 16.81 -7.91
CA ALA A 107 -2.10 16.62 -9.15
C ALA A 107 -0.67 16.17 -8.83
N GLY A 108 -0.42 14.86 -8.94
CA GLY A 108 0.82 14.23 -8.49
C GLY A 108 0.64 12.84 -7.87
N GLY A 109 -0.57 12.49 -7.41
CA GLY A 109 -0.89 11.17 -6.87
C GLY A 109 -0.07 10.83 -5.61
N SER A 110 -0.64 11.00 -4.42
CA SER A 110 0.08 10.66 -3.19
C SER A 110 0.43 9.17 -3.15
N MET A 111 1.74 8.89 -3.24
CA MET A 111 2.29 7.54 -3.12
C MET A 111 2.74 7.27 -1.67
N ILE A 112 2.67 6.01 -1.28
CA ILE A 112 3.12 5.50 0.00
C ILE A 112 4.09 4.34 -0.23
N ASP A 113 5.23 4.38 0.46
CA ASP A 113 6.20 3.29 0.47
C ASP A 113 5.86 2.30 1.60
N MET A 114 5.40 1.11 1.23
CA MET A 114 5.14 0.01 2.13
C MET A 114 6.35 -0.92 2.18
N LYS A 115 6.82 -1.25 3.38
CA LYS A 115 7.92 -2.18 3.61
C LYS A 115 7.54 -3.17 4.70
N SER A 116 7.92 -4.43 4.51
CA SER A 116 7.91 -5.46 5.55
C SER A 116 9.35 -5.77 5.97
N GLU A 117 9.59 -5.91 7.27
CA GLU A 117 10.86 -6.38 7.80
C GLU A 117 11.00 -7.89 7.64
N VAL A 118 12.20 -8.33 7.26
CA VAL A 118 12.55 -9.74 7.07
C VAL A 118 12.47 -10.49 8.40
N GLY A 119 11.68 -11.56 8.47
CA GLY A 119 11.64 -12.47 9.62
C GLY A 119 10.48 -12.30 10.59
N GLY A 120 9.51 -11.42 10.31
CA GLY A 120 8.25 -11.32 11.06
C GLY A 120 7.13 -12.10 10.38
N GLU A 121 6.44 -12.95 11.15
CA GLU A 121 5.29 -13.78 10.77
C GLU A 121 4.41 -13.20 9.65
N SER A 122 4.26 -13.94 8.54
CA SER A 122 3.03 -14.07 7.74
C SER A 122 2.14 -12.83 7.50
N GLN A 123 2.70 -11.63 7.31
CA GLN A 123 1.83 -10.46 7.14
C GLN A 123 1.36 -10.38 5.69
N GLN A 124 0.13 -10.84 5.44
CA GLN A 124 -0.65 -10.53 4.23
C GLN A 124 -1.19 -9.09 4.25
N GLN A 125 -0.77 -8.29 5.23
CA GLN A 125 -1.29 -6.97 5.52
C GLN A 125 -0.15 -6.00 5.81
N TRP A 126 -0.20 -4.82 5.19
CA TRP A 126 0.77 -3.75 5.39
C TRP A 126 0.03 -2.52 5.86
N THR A 127 0.38 -2.02 7.04
CA THR A 127 -0.23 -0.82 7.63
C THR A 127 0.78 0.32 7.67
N GLN A 128 0.33 1.51 7.31
CA GLN A 128 1.07 2.75 7.52
C GLN A 128 0.16 3.83 8.07
N THR A 129 0.68 4.64 8.99
CA THR A 129 0.01 5.82 9.51
C THR A 129 0.80 7.07 9.19
N ARG A 130 0.11 8.18 8.92
CA ARG A 130 0.72 9.50 8.71
C ARG A 130 -0.02 10.54 9.54
N GLN A 131 0.70 11.27 10.38
CA GLN A 131 0.13 12.43 11.05
C GLN A 131 0.24 13.63 10.11
N GLU A 132 -0.89 14.27 9.84
CA GLU A 132 -1.00 15.36 8.87
C GLU A 132 -1.73 16.53 9.51
N THR A 133 -1.25 17.73 9.22
CA THR A 133 -1.88 18.98 9.67
C THR A 133 -2.59 19.61 8.49
N TYR A 134 -3.90 19.80 8.64
CA TYR A 134 -4.76 20.43 7.65
C TYR A 134 -4.97 21.88 8.08
N SER A 135 -4.43 22.82 7.32
CA SER A 135 -4.53 24.25 7.61
C SER A 135 -5.33 25.00 6.53
N ILE A 136 -6.07 26.00 6.98
CA ILE A 136 -6.76 26.98 6.15
C ILE A 136 -6.25 28.34 6.58
N SER A 137 -5.80 29.14 5.62
CA SER A 137 -5.52 30.55 5.81
C SER A 137 -6.20 31.33 4.70
N LYS A 138 -7.13 32.22 5.07
CA LYS A 138 -7.93 32.97 4.11
C LYS A 138 -8.29 34.34 4.66
N THR A 139 -8.16 35.36 3.81
CA THR A 139 -8.67 36.70 4.12
C THR A 139 -10.15 36.77 3.78
N ILE A 140 -10.97 37.16 4.77
CA ILE A 140 -12.41 37.34 4.64
C ILE A 140 -12.70 38.84 4.68
N THR A 141 -13.50 39.29 3.73
CA THR A 141 -13.89 40.69 3.58
C THR A 141 -15.37 40.81 3.94
N VAL A 142 -15.68 41.65 4.92
CA VAL A 142 -17.03 41.85 5.47
C VAL A 142 -17.52 43.26 5.14
N PRO A 143 -18.63 43.43 4.41
CA PRO A 143 -19.23 44.74 4.12
C PRO A 143 -19.65 45.52 5.38
N PRO A 144 -19.85 46.84 5.29
CA PRO A 144 -20.36 47.65 6.41
C PRO A 144 -21.69 47.12 6.95
N ASN A 145 -21.86 47.14 8.28
CA ASN A 145 -23.05 46.66 9.00
C ASN A 145 -23.43 45.20 8.75
N GLU A 146 -22.50 44.34 8.31
CA GLU A 146 -22.74 42.91 8.09
C GLU A 146 -22.00 42.02 9.09
N CYS A 147 -22.51 40.80 9.25
CA CYS A 147 -21.89 39.72 10.02
C CYS A 147 -21.76 38.48 9.13
N ILE A 148 -20.57 37.90 9.10
CA ILE A 148 -20.28 36.67 8.36
C ILE A 148 -19.85 35.60 9.34
N GLU A 149 -20.52 34.45 9.34
CA GLU A 149 -20.03 33.22 9.96
C GLU A 149 -19.12 32.48 8.98
N VAL A 150 -17.94 32.10 9.45
CA VAL A 150 -16.94 31.36 8.72
C VAL A 150 -16.76 30.00 9.37
N LYS A 151 -17.17 28.94 8.65
CA LYS A 151 -16.98 27.54 9.07
C LYS A 151 -15.90 26.89 8.23
N SER A 152 -14.88 26.36 8.88
CA SER A 152 -13.77 25.68 8.23
C SER A 152 -13.87 24.18 8.44
N PHE A 153 -13.64 23.39 7.40
CA PHE A 153 -13.80 21.93 7.42
C PHE A 153 -12.58 21.21 6.83
N VAL A 154 -12.36 19.98 7.27
CA VAL A 154 -11.56 18.99 6.55
C VAL A 154 -12.51 17.92 5.98
N LYS A 155 -12.38 17.63 4.68
CA LYS A 155 -13.08 16.51 4.04
C LYS A 155 -12.37 15.23 4.43
N TRP A 156 -12.99 14.42 5.26
CA TRP A 156 -12.39 13.23 5.84
C TRP A 156 -13.13 11.98 5.38
N ILE A 157 -12.40 11.03 4.81
CA ILE A 157 -12.91 9.69 4.55
C ILE A 157 -12.61 8.82 5.76
N GLU A 158 -13.61 8.08 6.22
CA GLU A 158 -13.45 7.10 7.28
C GLU A 158 -13.71 5.68 6.78
N ASN A 159 -12.78 4.77 7.07
CA ASN A 159 -12.89 3.33 6.84
C ASN A 159 -13.28 2.95 5.41
N ILE A 160 -12.77 3.66 4.39
CA ILE A 160 -13.01 3.27 3.00
C ILE A 160 -12.40 1.90 2.75
N SER A 161 -13.06 1.10 1.91
CA SER A 161 -12.58 -0.21 1.48
C SER A 161 -12.65 -0.29 -0.04
N VAL A 162 -11.51 -0.48 -0.70
CA VAL A 162 -11.38 -0.51 -2.16
C VAL A 162 -10.63 -1.76 -2.58
N ALA A 163 -11.23 -2.56 -3.47
CA ALA A 163 -10.53 -3.70 -4.04
C ALA A 163 -9.45 -3.23 -5.02
N PHE A 164 -8.35 -3.97 -5.13
CA PHE A 164 -7.31 -3.69 -6.09
C PHE A 164 -6.74 -4.96 -6.70
N LYS A 165 -6.11 -4.81 -7.86
CA LYS A 165 -5.23 -5.80 -8.48
C LYS A 165 -3.80 -5.29 -8.43
N ALA A 166 -2.84 -6.19 -8.36
CA ALA A 166 -1.43 -5.87 -8.43
C ALA A 166 -0.67 -6.95 -9.20
N LYS A 167 0.58 -6.67 -9.55
CA LYS A 167 1.49 -7.65 -10.13
C LYS A 167 2.63 -7.90 -9.16
N ILE A 168 3.01 -9.16 -8.99
CA ILE A 168 4.22 -9.55 -8.27
C ILE A 168 5.19 -10.24 -9.21
N LYS A 169 6.46 -9.82 -9.16
CA LYS A 169 7.57 -10.51 -9.78
C LYS A 169 8.27 -11.36 -8.70
N ILE A 170 8.36 -12.66 -8.94
CA ILE A 170 8.89 -13.65 -7.99
C ILE A 170 10.18 -14.25 -8.57
N SER A 171 11.27 -14.12 -7.83
CA SER A 171 12.56 -14.73 -8.16
C SER A 171 13.05 -15.61 -7.00
N GLY A 172 13.68 -16.74 -7.31
CA GLY A 172 14.19 -17.67 -6.31
C GLY A 172 15.71 -17.81 -6.34
N ARG A 173 16.31 -18.06 -5.17
CA ARG A 173 17.70 -18.48 -5.02
C ARG A 173 17.76 -19.75 -4.18
N CYS A 174 18.67 -20.66 -4.54
CA CYS A 174 18.87 -21.92 -3.84
C CYS A 174 20.35 -22.30 -3.79
N HIS A 175 20.72 -23.17 -2.86
CA HIS A 175 22.02 -23.84 -2.94
C HIS A 175 21.95 -24.99 -3.95
N ARG A 176 22.93 -25.06 -4.86
CA ARG A 176 23.06 -26.13 -5.86
C ARG A 176 24.29 -26.99 -5.57
N LEU A 177 24.26 -28.26 -5.98
CA LEU A 177 25.42 -29.13 -5.90
C LEU A 177 26.18 -29.12 -7.25
N ARG A 178 27.49 -28.93 -7.20
CA ARG A 178 28.36 -29.19 -8.36
C ARG A 178 28.52 -30.70 -8.55
N VAL A 179 28.16 -31.17 -9.74
CA VAL A 179 28.24 -32.60 -10.12
C VAL A 179 29.67 -33.13 -10.01
N ASN A 180 30.64 -32.30 -10.36
CA ASN A 180 32.02 -32.74 -10.55
C ASN A 180 32.77 -33.00 -9.23
N ASN A 181 32.32 -32.41 -8.11
CA ASN A 181 33.04 -32.49 -6.83
C ASN A 181 32.12 -32.54 -5.59
N GLY A 182 30.79 -32.60 -5.77
CA GLY A 182 29.82 -32.62 -4.66
C GLY A 182 29.78 -31.33 -3.84
N GLN A 183 30.47 -30.27 -4.28
CA GLN A 183 30.54 -29.01 -3.54
C GLN A 183 29.21 -28.28 -3.63
N VAL A 184 28.73 -27.77 -2.49
CA VAL A 184 27.58 -26.87 -2.43
C VAL A 184 28.02 -25.50 -2.96
N VAL A 185 27.34 -25.03 -4.00
CA VAL A 185 27.43 -23.66 -4.49
C VAL A 185 26.21 -22.92 -3.98
N GLU A 186 26.46 -21.92 -3.16
CA GLU A 186 25.40 -21.21 -2.48
C GLU A 186 24.76 -20.12 -3.35
N ASN A 187 23.52 -19.76 -2.99
CA ASN A 187 22.82 -18.58 -3.49
C ASN A 187 22.73 -18.48 -5.02
N GLN A 188 22.51 -19.61 -5.70
CA GLN A 188 22.37 -19.66 -7.16
C GLN A 188 20.94 -19.34 -7.58
N PRO A 189 20.73 -18.63 -8.70
CA PRO A 189 19.39 -18.36 -9.22
C PRO A 189 18.65 -19.67 -9.51
N MET A 190 17.36 -19.71 -9.22
CA MET A 190 16.48 -20.80 -9.62
C MET A 190 16.01 -20.58 -11.05
N ASP A 191 15.83 -21.67 -11.79
CA ASP A 191 15.14 -21.59 -13.07
C ASP A 191 13.62 -21.45 -12.85
N ARG A 192 12.93 -21.02 -13.89
CA ARG A 192 11.47 -20.82 -13.88
C ARG A 192 10.70 -22.06 -13.45
N ASP A 193 11.05 -23.24 -13.96
CA ASP A 193 10.25 -24.46 -13.76
C ASP A 193 10.25 -24.86 -12.29
N MET A 194 11.40 -24.67 -11.64
CA MET A 194 11.56 -24.81 -10.21
C MET A 194 10.74 -23.83 -9.38
N ILE A 195 10.74 -22.54 -9.75
CA ILE A 195 9.92 -21.53 -9.07
C ILE A 195 8.44 -21.91 -9.21
N GLN A 196 8.00 -22.30 -10.40
CA GLN A 196 6.63 -22.72 -10.66
C GLN A 196 6.23 -23.94 -9.83
N GLN A 197 7.10 -24.96 -9.75
CA GLN A 197 6.86 -26.14 -8.94
C GLN A 197 6.73 -25.77 -7.45
N TYR A 198 7.59 -24.87 -6.95
CA TYR A 198 7.50 -24.40 -5.57
C TYR A 198 6.19 -23.66 -5.29
N LEU A 199 5.76 -22.78 -6.19
CA LEU A 199 4.48 -22.06 -6.07
C LEU A 199 3.29 -23.03 -6.04
N GLN A 200 3.31 -24.09 -6.86
CA GLN A 200 2.29 -25.14 -6.85
C GLN A 200 2.29 -25.93 -5.54
N MET A 201 3.46 -26.33 -5.03
CA MET A 201 3.59 -27.05 -3.76
C MET A 201 3.07 -26.24 -2.57
N ASN A 202 3.22 -24.91 -2.62
CA ASN A 202 2.75 -23.99 -1.58
C ASN A 202 1.32 -23.47 -1.84
N SER A 203 0.60 -24.06 -2.81
CA SER A 203 -0.79 -23.68 -3.13
C SER A 203 -0.96 -22.17 -3.39
N PHE A 204 0.01 -21.54 -4.04
CA PHE A 204 -0.06 -20.13 -4.39
C PHE A 204 -1.27 -19.88 -5.30
N GLN A 205 -2.15 -18.95 -4.89
CA GLN A 205 -3.44 -18.70 -5.54
C GLN A 205 -3.39 -17.57 -6.59
N GLY A 206 -2.24 -16.91 -6.75
CA GLY A 206 -2.09 -15.83 -7.73
C GLY A 206 -2.10 -16.36 -9.16
N ARG A 207 -2.69 -15.59 -10.07
CA ARG A 207 -2.78 -15.97 -11.49
C ARG A 207 -1.44 -15.69 -12.17
N ILE A 208 -0.74 -16.73 -12.62
CA ILE A 208 0.51 -16.57 -13.38
C ILE A 208 0.19 -15.90 -14.72
N LEU A 209 0.82 -14.75 -14.98
CA LEU A 209 0.59 -13.92 -16.17
C LEU A 209 1.62 -14.20 -17.26
N SER A 210 2.90 -14.27 -16.87
CA SER A 210 3.98 -14.40 -17.83
C SER A 210 5.26 -14.91 -17.17
N HIS A 211 6.13 -15.42 -18.02
CA HIS A 211 7.52 -15.72 -17.70
C HIS A 211 8.39 -14.62 -18.31
N THR A 212 9.38 -14.15 -17.56
CA THR A 212 10.32 -13.13 -18.02
C THR A 212 11.64 -13.77 -18.45
N GLU A 213 12.45 -13.03 -19.19
CA GLU A 213 13.76 -13.50 -19.70
C GLU A 213 14.78 -13.77 -18.58
N ASP A 214 14.56 -13.26 -17.37
CA ASP A 214 15.44 -13.41 -16.21
C ASP A 214 15.03 -14.57 -15.27
N ASP A 215 14.38 -15.60 -15.81
CA ASP A 215 13.93 -16.79 -15.08
C ASP A 215 13.01 -16.50 -13.88
N SER A 216 12.35 -15.34 -13.86
CA SER A 216 11.35 -15.00 -12.84
C SER A 216 9.91 -15.21 -13.32
N ILE A 217 8.99 -15.28 -12.36
CA ILE A 217 7.55 -15.47 -12.62
C ILE A 217 6.82 -14.19 -12.27
N THR A 218 6.00 -13.70 -13.20
CA THR A 218 5.06 -12.61 -12.93
C THR A 218 3.67 -13.18 -12.69
N ALA A 219 3.08 -12.85 -11.55
CA ALA A 219 1.73 -13.23 -11.18
C ALA A 219 0.87 -12.01 -10.85
N GLU A 220 -0.43 -12.12 -11.09
CA GLU A 220 -1.44 -11.18 -10.64
C GLU A 220 -1.86 -11.55 -9.21
N LEU A 221 -1.94 -10.52 -8.37
CA LEU A 221 -2.44 -10.57 -7.02
C LEU A 221 -3.72 -9.76 -6.91
N THR A 222 -4.55 -10.10 -5.94
CA THR A 222 -5.75 -9.36 -5.61
C THR A 222 -5.74 -8.96 -4.15
N GLY A 223 -6.32 -7.80 -3.85
CA GLY A 223 -6.28 -7.27 -2.50
C GLY A 223 -7.38 -6.29 -2.19
N VAL A 224 -7.36 -5.83 -0.95
CA VAL A 224 -8.24 -4.79 -0.44
C VAL A 224 -7.41 -3.74 0.26
N PHE A 225 -7.54 -2.51 -0.20
CA PHE A 225 -7.08 -1.33 0.50
C PHE A 225 -8.14 -0.88 1.50
N ARG A 226 -7.72 -0.53 2.71
CA ARG A 226 -8.54 0.17 3.69
C ARG A 226 -7.85 1.41 4.19
N GLY A 227 -8.60 2.48 4.44
CA GLY A 227 -7.98 3.67 5.02
C GLY A 227 -8.95 4.68 5.60
N SER A 228 -8.39 5.57 6.39
CA SER A 228 -9.05 6.78 6.88
C SER A 228 -8.09 7.94 6.68
N TYR A 229 -8.46 8.95 5.89
CA TYR A 229 -7.55 10.04 5.50
C TYR A 229 -8.32 11.26 5.01
N GLY A 230 -7.65 12.42 5.02
CA GLY A 230 -8.20 13.67 4.52
C GLY A 230 -8.04 13.82 3.01
N LEU A 231 -9.04 14.39 2.36
CA LEU A 231 -9.05 14.71 0.92
C LEU A 231 -8.68 16.16 0.62
N GLY A 232 -8.79 17.02 1.64
CA GLY A 232 -8.58 18.46 1.52
C GLY A 232 -9.37 19.25 2.54
N THR A 233 -9.29 20.57 2.43
CA THR A 233 -9.98 21.52 3.31
C THR A 233 -11.03 22.31 2.54
N ASP A 234 -12.04 22.79 3.24
CA ASP A 234 -13.12 23.61 2.68
C ASP A 234 -13.50 24.74 3.65
N THR A 235 -14.13 25.80 3.15
CA THR A 235 -14.61 26.92 3.95
C THR A 235 -15.96 27.39 3.46
N LEU A 236 -16.94 27.37 4.36
CA LEU A 236 -18.28 27.91 4.13
C LEU A 236 -18.40 29.30 4.75
N LEU A 237 -18.91 30.24 3.97
CA LEU A 237 -19.24 31.60 4.41
C LEU A 237 -20.77 31.73 4.43
N SER A 238 -21.32 32.30 5.49
CA SER A 238 -22.77 32.51 5.62
C SER A 238 -23.03 33.86 6.27
N ASN A 239 -23.95 34.63 5.69
CA ASN A 239 -24.45 35.85 6.33
C ASN A 239 -25.41 35.46 7.45
N ILE A 240 -25.29 36.14 8.59
CA ILE A 240 -26.11 35.90 9.80
C ILE A 240 -26.71 37.20 10.34
#